data_AF-A0A6N6T1K6-F1
#
_entry.id   AF-A0A6N6T1K6-F1
#
_cell.length_a   1.000
_cell.length_b   1.000
_cell.length_c   1.000
_cell.angle_alpha   90.00
_cell.angle_beta   90.00
_cell.angle_gamma   90.00
#
_symmetry.space_group_name_H-M   'P 1'
#
loop_
_entity.id
_entity.type
_entity.pdbx_description
1 polymer ?
#
loop_
_entity_poly.entity_id
_entity_poly.type
_entity_poly.pdbx_seq_one_letter_code
_entity_poly.pdbx_strand_id
1 'polypeptide(L)'
;MRTYLESVQAIVDALPKNKMAVASASARKSGMGAVNDVSVSTATKLPPEFILLSMDTHQKFDDLARAAAETGRKGVVLDHLRDILANCTACHATYRIAPE
;
A
#
# COMPACT_ATOMS: atom_id res chain seq x y z
N MET A 1 5.65 -4.45 -7.70
CA MET A 1 5.52 -4.74 -6.25
C MET A 1 6.69 -4.26 -5.39
N ARG A 2 7.85 -3.83 -5.94
CA ARG A 2 8.99 -3.36 -5.13
C ARG A 2 8.64 -2.16 -4.23
N THR A 3 8.01 -1.12 -4.77
CA THR A 3 7.64 0.09 -4.00
C THR A 3 6.76 -0.23 -2.79
N TYR A 4 5.79 -1.13 -2.93
CA TYR A 4 4.97 -1.57 -1.79
C TYR A 4 5.81 -2.22 -0.70
N LEU A 5 6.75 -3.09 -1.07
CA LEU A 5 7.64 -3.76 -0.11
C LEU A 5 8.54 -2.75 0.61
N GLU A 6 9.08 -1.76 -0.10
CA GLU A 6 9.88 -0.68 0.49
C GLU A 6 9.05 0.18 1.45
N SER A 7 7.81 0.52 1.10
CA SER A 7 6.88 1.21 2.00
C SER A 7 6.61 0.40 3.26
N VAL A 8 6.30 -0.89 3.13
CA VAL A 8 6.05 -1.79 4.28
C VAL A 8 7.28 -1.89 5.18
N GLN A 9 8.47 -2.10 4.60
CA GLN A 9 9.72 -2.15 5.35
C GLN A 9 9.94 -0.88 6.18
N ALA A 10 9.81 0.29 5.55
CA ALA A 10 10.02 1.57 6.23
C ALA A 10 8.97 1.85 7.32
N ILE A 11 7.71 1.44 7.12
CA ILE A 11 6.65 1.52 8.15
C ILE A 11 7.02 0.63 9.35
N VAL A 12 7.37 -0.63 9.10
CA VAL A 12 7.77 -1.59 10.15
C VAL A 12 9.00 -1.10 10.90
N ASP A 13 9.97 -0.49 10.24
CA ASP A 13 11.16 0.09 10.87
C ASP A 13 10.86 1.34 11.72
N ALA A 14 9.81 2.11 11.35
CA ALA A 14 9.42 3.34 12.01
C ALA A 14 8.58 3.11 13.27
N LEU A 15 7.72 2.09 13.26
CA LEU A 15 6.81 1.73 14.35
C LEU A 15 7.50 1.52 15.71
N PRO A 16 8.53 0.67 15.87
CA PRO A 16 9.18 0.45 17.16
C PRO A 16 9.84 1.73 17.67
N LYS A 17 10.32 2.59 16.77
CA LYS A 17 10.99 3.87 17.06
C LYS A 17 10.02 5.03 17.29
N ASN A 18 8.70 4.81 17.28
CA ASN A 18 7.67 5.85 17.37
C ASN A 18 7.77 6.94 16.27
N LYS A 19 8.39 6.64 15.12
CA LYS A 19 8.60 7.62 14.04
C LYS A 19 7.38 7.72 13.12
N MET A 20 6.25 8.19 13.65
CA MET A 20 4.97 8.20 12.92
C MET A 20 4.98 9.08 11.65
N ALA A 21 5.71 10.19 11.66
CA ALA A 21 5.92 11.00 10.45
C ALA A 21 6.63 10.22 9.33
N VAL A 22 7.59 9.35 9.69
CA VAL A 22 8.29 8.48 8.73
C VAL A 22 7.34 7.39 8.22
N ALA A 23 6.53 6.79 9.09
CA ALA A 23 5.52 5.82 8.69
C ALA A 23 4.50 6.44 7.72
N SER A 24 4.00 7.64 8.03
CA SER A 24 3.07 8.39 7.18
C SER A 24 3.66 8.69 5.80
N ALA A 25 4.87 9.27 5.75
CA ALA A 25 5.54 9.59 4.50
C ALA A 25 5.85 8.34 3.66
N SER A 26 6.22 7.24 4.31
CA SER A 26 6.51 5.96 3.63
C SER A 26 5.26 5.34 3.04
N ALA A 27 4.13 5.45 3.72
CA ALA A 27 2.83 4.97 3.24
C ALA A 27 2.35 5.75 2.02
N ARG A 28 2.47 7.09 2.03
CA ARG A 28 2.08 7.95 0.89
C ARG A 28 2.77 7.59 -0.44
N LYS A 29 4.00 7.06 -0.40
CA LYS A 29 4.71 6.61 -1.61
C LYS A 29 3.96 5.50 -2.37
N SER A 30 3.16 4.73 -1.65
CA SER A 30 2.32 3.65 -2.19
C SER A 30 0.84 4.01 -2.22
N GLY A 31 0.47 5.25 -1.91
CA GLY A 31 -0.90 5.76 -1.93
C GLY A 31 -1.45 5.96 -3.35
N MET A 32 -2.65 6.55 -3.44
CA MET A 32 -3.33 6.81 -4.72
C MET A 32 -2.52 7.69 -5.67
N GLY A 33 -1.63 8.53 -5.14
CA GLY A 33 -0.72 9.34 -5.97
C GLY A 33 0.16 8.52 -6.92
N ALA A 34 0.48 7.27 -6.57
CA ALA A 34 1.29 6.38 -7.39
C ALA A 34 0.55 5.82 -8.62
N VAL A 35 -0.79 5.91 -8.65
CA VAL A 35 -1.60 5.44 -9.79
C VAL A 35 -1.43 6.33 -11.01
N ASN A 36 -1.08 7.61 -10.81
CA ASN A 36 -0.95 8.60 -11.89
C ASN A 36 0.13 8.24 -12.92
N ASP A 37 1.09 7.39 -12.55
CA ASP A 37 2.19 6.95 -13.42
C ASP A 37 1.77 5.79 -14.35
N VAL A 38 0.54 5.28 -14.22
CA VAL A 38 0.03 4.17 -15.05
C VAL A 38 -0.67 4.72 -16.29
N SER A 39 -0.22 4.27 -17.46
CA SER A 39 -0.89 4.65 -18.72
C SER A 39 -2.29 4.03 -18.82
N VAL A 40 -3.24 4.77 -19.41
CA VAL A 40 -4.60 4.26 -19.66
C VAL A 40 -4.58 2.98 -20.50
N SER A 41 -3.68 2.89 -21.48
CA SER A 41 -3.50 1.70 -22.33
C SER A 41 -3.04 0.47 -21.55
N THR A 42 -2.27 0.66 -20.49
CA THR A 42 -1.89 -0.43 -19.57
C THR A 42 -3.09 -0.82 -18.71
N ALA A 43 -3.80 0.15 -18.15
CA ALA A 43 -4.93 -0.10 -17.26
C ALA A 43 -6.05 -0.91 -17.94
N THR A 44 -6.36 -0.64 -19.21
CA THR A 44 -7.42 -1.35 -19.95
C THR A 44 -7.10 -2.81 -20.26
N LYS A 45 -5.84 -3.23 -20.17
CA LYS A 45 -5.41 -4.62 -20.40
C LYS A 45 -5.49 -5.49 -19.14
N LEU A 46 -5.76 -4.90 -17.98
CA LEU A 46 -5.78 -5.60 -16.70
C LEU A 46 -7.18 -6.15 -16.40
N PRO A 47 -7.30 -7.30 -15.70
CA PRO A 47 -8.59 -7.80 -15.22
C PRO A 47 -9.29 -6.77 -14.31
N PRO A 48 -10.61 -6.58 -14.41
CA PRO A 48 -11.34 -5.63 -13.57
C PRO A 48 -11.11 -5.83 -12.07
N GLU A 49 -11.09 -7.08 -11.60
CA GLU A 49 -10.88 -7.43 -10.19
C GLU A 49 -9.44 -7.09 -9.74
N PHE A 50 -8.47 -7.18 -10.65
CA PHE A 50 -7.10 -6.75 -10.39
C PHE A 50 -7.05 -5.24 -10.16
N ILE A 51 -7.75 -4.47 -11.00
CA ILE A 51 -7.81 -3.01 -10.89
C ILE A 51 -8.46 -2.62 -9.56
N LEU A 52 -9.59 -3.24 -9.20
CA LEU A 52 -10.28 -2.99 -7.94
C LEU A 52 -9.38 -3.26 -6.74
N LEU A 53 -8.70 -4.40 -6.71
CA LEU A 53 -7.79 -4.76 -5.62
C LEU A 53 -6.57 -3.83 -5.56
N SER A 54 -6.06 -3.39 -6.72
CA SER A 54 -4.99 -2.41 -6.81
C SER A 54 -5.41 -1.06 -6.21
N MET A 55 -6.57 -0.53 -6.61
CA MET A 55 -7.09 0.74 -6.11
C MET A 55 -7.35 0.70 -4.61
N ASP A 56 -7.98 -0.38 -4.12
CA ASP A 56 -8.22 -0.57 -2.68
C ASP A 56 -6.89 -0.63 -1.90
N THR A 57 -5.86 -1.28 -2.46
CA THR A 57 -4.52 -1.31 -1.84
C THR A 57 -3.92 0.09 -1.73
N HIS A 58 -3.95 0.88 -2.80
CA HIS A 58 -3.46 2.26 -2.79
C HIS A 58 -4.22 3.13 -1.80
N GLN A 59 -5.56 3.02 -1.75
CA GLN A 59 -6.38 3.76 -0.78
C GLN A 59 -6.04 3.39 0.66
N LYS A 60 -5.82 2.10 0.96
CA LYS A 60 -5.40 1.66 2.31
C LYS A 60 -4.05 2.22 2.72
N PHE A 61 -3.11 2.42 1.79
CA PHE A 61 -1.85 3.11 2.07
C PHE A 61 -2.07 4.58 2.44
N ASP A 62 -2.99 5.29 1.77
CA ASP A 62 -3.35 6.66 2.15
C ASP A 62 -4.05 6.74 3.52
N ASP A 63 -4.88 5.75 3.83
CA ASP A 63 -5.54 5.64 5.13
C ASP A 63 -4.52 5.38 6.25
N LEU A 64 -3.55 4.50 6.03
CA LEU A 64 -2.43 4.29 6.95
C LEU A 64 -1.64 5.59 7.12
N ALA A 65 -1.36 6.30 6.02
CA ALA A 65 -0.63 7.56 6.06
C ALA A 65 -1.33 8.59 6.94
N ARG A 66 -2.65 8.72 6.78
CA ARG A 66 -3.51 9.60 7.57
C ARG A 66 -3.54 9.18 9.03
N ALA A 67 -3.79 7.90 9.32
CA ALA A 67 -3.83 7.37 10.67
C ALA A 67 -2.50 7.58 11.43
N ALA A 68 -1.35 7.40 10.75
CA ALA A 68 -0.04 7.66 11.31
C ALA A 68 0.17 9.14 11.63
N ALA A 69 -0.29 10.05 10.76
CA ALA A 69 -0.16 11.50 10.97
C ALA A 69 -1.09 12.04 12.07
N GLU A 70 -2.33 11.56 12.12
CA GLU A 70 -3.38 12.11 12.99
C GLU A 70 -3.40 11.46 14.38
N THR A 71 -3.28 10.13 14.45
CA THR A 71 -3.46 9.43 15.73
C THR A 71 -2.15 9.22 16.48
N GLY A 72 -1.05 9.02 15.74
CA GLY A 72 0.24 8.60 16.30
C GLY A 72 0.23 7.26 17.06
N ARG A 73 -0.90 6.53 17.06
CA ARG A 73 -1.07 5.28 17.83
C ARG A 73 -0.59 4.09 17.02
N LYS A 74 0.48 3.43 17.49
CA LYS A 74 1.06 2.25 16.81
C LYS A 74 0.03 1.16 16.48
N GLY A 75 -0.87 0.86 17.41
CA GLY A 75 -1.91 -0.18 17.21
C GLY A 75 -2.79 0.11 16.00
N VAL A 76 -3.22 1.36 15.81
CA VAL A 76 -4.03 1.77 14.66
C VAL A 76 -3.26 1.62 13.36
N VAL A 77 -1.99 2.06 13.34
CA VAL A 77 -1.13 1.92 12.16
C VAL A 77 -0.89 0.45 11.82
N LEU A 78 -0.77 -0.42 12.84
CA LEU A 78 -0.67 -1.87 12.65
C LEU A 78 -1.96 -2.50 12.10
N ASP A 79 -3.14 -2.03 12.52
CA ASP A 79 -4.41 -2.48 11.96
C ASP A 79 -4.52 -2.15 10.47
N HIS A 80 -4.17 -0.93 10.07
CA HIS A 80 -4.12 -0.57 8.66
C HIS A 80 -3.07 -1.38 7.89
N LEU A 81 -1.90 -1.64 8.49
CA LEU A 81 -0.85 -2.44 7.86
C LEU A 81 -1.31 -3.89 7.64
N ARG A 82 -2.03 -4.48 8.60
CA ARG A 82 -2.65 -5.80 8.45
C ARG A 82 -3.58 -5.83 7.25
N ASP A 83 -4.44 -4.81 7.08
CA ASP A 83 -5.42 -4.77 6.00
C ASP A 83 -4.73 -4.60 4.62
N ILE A 84 -3.64 -3.85 4.53
CA ILE A 84 -2.80 -3.77 3.33
C ILE A 84 -2.18 -5.13 2.99
N LEU A 85 -1.65 -5.84 3.99
CA LEU A 85 -1.05 -7.15 3.79
C LEU A 85 -2.07 -8.20 3.35
N ALA A 86 -3.33 -8.09 3.80
CA ALA A 86 -4.41 -8.95 3.33
C ALA A 86 -4.68 -8.77 1.82
N ASN A 87 -4.58 -7.54 1.29
CA ASN A 87 -4.68 -7.33 -0.15
C ASN A 87 -3.48 -7.92 -0.90
N CYS A 88 -2.28 -7.81 -0.33
CA CYS A 88 -1.08 -8.40 -0.91
C CYS A 88 -1.22 -9.92 -1.06
N THR A 89 -1.72 -10.60 -0.03
CA THR A 89 -1.92 -12.07 -0.07
C THR A 89 -3.05 -12.45 -1.02
N ALA A 90 -4.18 -11.74 -1.02
CA ALA A 90 -5.29 -11.99 -1.94
C ALA A 90 -4.87 -11.81 -3.41
N CYS A 91 -4.12 -10.74 -3.70
CA CYS A 91 -3.61 -10.45 -5.05
C CYS A 91 -2.66 -11.55 -5.50
N HIS A 92 -1.66 -11.90 -4.69
CA HIS A 92 -0.65 -12.88 -5.04
C HIS A 92 -1.18 -14.33 -5.07
N ALA A 93 -2.29 -14.62 -4.40
CA ALA A 93 -2.97 -15.92 -4.52
C ALA A 93 -3.69 -16.08 -5.87
N THR A 94 -4.15 -14.97 -6.45
CA THR A 94 -4.98 -14.97 -7.67
C THR A 94 -4.15 -14.69 -8.92
N TYR A 95 -3.22 -13.74 -8.82
CA TYR A 95 -2.47 -13.20 -9.94
C TYR A 95 -0.99 -13.53 -9.82
N ARG A 96 -0.42 -14.03 -10.91
CA ARG A 96 1.01 -14.24 -11.06
C ARG A 96 1.51 -13.37 -12.19
N ILE A 97 2.55 -12.59 -11.92
CA ILE A 97 3.31 -11.92 -12.97
C ILE A 97 4.20 -12.99 -13.61
N ALA A 98 3.90 -13.37 -14.84
CA ALA A 98 4.79 -14.19 -15.65
C ALA A 98 5.71 -13.26 -16.46
N PRO A 99 7.00 -13.59 -16.63
CA PRO A 99 7.81 -12.92 -17.64
C PRO A 99 7.20 -13.17 -19.03
N GLU A 100 7.24 -12.15 -19.89
CA GLU A 100 7.05 -12.33 -21.34
C GLU A 100 8.21 -13.15 -21.93
#